data_AF-A0A7W0MTW3-F1
#
_entry.id   AF-A0A7W0MTW3-F1
#
_cell.length_a   1.000
_cell.length_b   1.000
_cell.length_c   1.000
_cell.angle_alpha   90.00
_cell.angle_beta   90.00
_cell.angle_gamma   90.00
#
_symmetry.space_group_name_H-M   'P 1'
#
loop_
_entity.id
_entity.type
_entity.pdbx_description
1 polymer ?
#
loop_
_entity_poly.entity_id
_entity_poly.type
_entity_poly.pdbx_seq_one_letter_code
_entity_poly.pdbx_strand_id
1 'polypeptide(L)'
;MARRPIDSYLNDHLAGATLGCDLAEHIRSMNEGTPLGEVMASVAAEIEKDRDTLRQLMQRLEISENRVKRAGGWVAEKVSRVKFSGLSSGEPELGTFMALEGLSLGIEGKADLWRALAQVTDEFAPVAALDLDELIARAESQRSVVERERMACARRALADS
;
A
#
# COMPACT_ATOMS: atom_id res chain seq x y z
N MET A 1 -22.68 -17.00 -12.06
CA MET A 1 -22.58 -15.68 -12.73
C MET A 1 -21.12 -15.42 -13.06
N ALA A 2 -20.82 -14.91 -14.25
CA ALA A 2 -19.46 -14.46 -14.57
C ALA A 2 -19.09 -13.30 -13.65
N ARG A 3 -17.92 -13.36 -13.02
CA ARG A 3 -17.43 -12.33 -12.10
C ARG A 3 -17.13 -11.06 -12.90
N ARG A 4 -17.64 -9.89 -12.48
CA ARG A 4 -17.37 -8.63 -13.21
C ARG A 4 -15.86 -8.32 -13.13
N PRO A 5 -15.26 -7.68 -14.15
CA PRO A 5 -13.85 -7.30 -14.09
C PRO A 5 -13.50 -6.48 -12.83
N ILE A 6 -14.37 -5.52 -12.45
CA ILE A 6 -14.21 -4.71 -11.24
C ILE A 6 -14.15 -5.55 -9.95
N ASP A 7 -14.90 -6.66 -9.87
CA ASP A 7 -14.88 -7.51 -8.68
C ASP A 7 -13.50 -8.16 -8.47
N SER A 8 -12.83 -8.57 -9.55
CA SER A 8 -11.48 -9.14 -9.45
C SER A 8 -10.46 -8.04 -9.18
N TYR A 9 -10.57 -6.93 -9.89
CA TYR A 9 -9.70 -5.77 -9.73
C TYR A 9 -9.68 -5.23 -8.29
N LEU A 10 -10.85 -4.96 -7.69
CA LEU A 10 -10.93 -4.46 -6.32
C LEU A 10 -10.44 -5.48 -5.29
N ASN A 11 -10.62 -6.78 -5.55
CA ASN A 11 -10.10 -7.82 -4.67
C ASN A 11 -8.58 -7.94 -4.71
N ASP A 12 -7.97 -7.82 -5.90
CA ASP A 12 -6.52 -7.82 -6.04
C ASP A 12 -5.91 -6.59 -5.37
N HIS A 13 -6.53 -5.42 -5.53
CA HIS A 13 -6.12 -4.20 -4.84
C HIS A 13 -6.36 -4.26 -3.32
N LEU A 14 -7.44 -4.89 -2.84
CA LEU A 14 -7.67 -5.09 -1.41
C LEU A 14 -6.60 -5.99 -0.78
N ALA A 15 -6.18 -7.05 -1.50
CA ALA A 15 -5.08 -7.89 -1.06
C ALA A 15 -3.76 -7.10 -0.97
N GLY A 16 -3.45 -6.28 -1.98
CA GLY A 16 -2.30 -5.37 -1.98
C GLY A 16 -2.36 -4.35 -0.85
N ALA A 17 -3.50 -3.68 -0.66
CA ALA A 17 -3.69 -2.69 0.41
C ALA A 17 -3.54 -3.30 1.80
N THR A 18 -4.02 -4.53 2.02
CA THR A 18 -3.84 -5.25 3.30
C THR A 18 -2.36 -5.45 3.61
N LEU A 19 -1.57 -5.86 2.61
CA LEU A 19 -0.13 -6.04 2.78
C LEU A 19 0.62 -4.72 2.93
N GLY A 20 0.17 -3.67 2.25
CA GLY A 20 0.67 -2.31 2.42
C GLY A 20 0.47 -1.79 3.84
N CYS A 21 -0.71 -2.03 4.45
CA CYS A 21 -0.97 -1.71 5.86
C CYS A 21 -0.01 -2.48 6.79
N ASP A 22 0.09 -3.81 6.63
CA ASP A 22 0.99 -4.64 7.45
C ASP A 22 2.45 -4.16 7.35
N LEU A 23 2.90 -3.80 6.14
CA LEU A 23 4.25 -3.32 5.90
C LEU A 23 4.50 -1.93 6.49
N ALA A 24 3.57 -0.99 6.33
CA ALA A 24 3.69 0.35 6.89
C ALA A 24 3.77 0.31 8.42
N GLU A 25 2.92 -0.50 9.05
CA GLU A 25 2.93 -0.72 10.50
C GLU A 25 4.20 -1.42 10.96
N HIS A 26 4.71 -2.38 10.17
CA HIS A 26 5.97 -3.03 10.48
C HIS A 26 7.15 -2.04 10.47
N ILE A 27 7.26 -1.19 9.43
CA ILE A 27 8.30 -0.15 9.36
C ILE A 27 8.17 0.81 10.54
N ARG A 28 6.94 1.25 10.88
CA ARG A 28 6.68 2.09 12.07
C ARG A 28 7.20 1.43 13.34
N SER A 29 6.82 0.17 13.59
CA SER A 29 7.18 -0.56 14.82
C SER A 29 8.70 -0.77 14.97
N MET A 30 9.40 -1.09 13.87
CA MET A 30 10.84 -1.29 13.87
C MET A 30 11.65 -0.01 14.09
N ASN A 31 11.00 1.15 13.89
CA ASN A 31 11.62 2.47 13.99
C ASN A 31 10.99 3.31 15.12
N GLU A 32 10.39 2.65 16.11
CA GLU A 32 9.77 3.33 17.26
C GLU A 32 10.79 4.19 18.02
N GLY A 33 10.38 5.41 18.39
CA GLY A 33 11.25 6.39 19.05
C GLY A 33 12.25 7.09 18.12
N THR A 34 12.14 6.88 16.81
CA THR A 34 12.96 7.58 15.80
C THR A 34 12.10 8.53 14.96
N PRO A 35 12.71 9.53 14.28
CA PRO A 35 11.99 10.39 13.34
C PRO A 35 11.25 9.62 12.23
N LEU A 36 11.83 8.51 11.74
CA LEU A 36 11.19 7.67 10.73
C LEU A 36 9.92 6.99 11.30
N GLY A 37 9.96 6.55 12.55
CA GLY A 37 8.78 5.96 13.22
C GLY A 37 7.62 6.95 13.34
N GLU A 38 7.90 8.21 13.65
CA GLU A 38 6.89 9.28 13.72
C GLU A 38 6.26 9.57 12.35
N VAL A 39 7.09 9.70 11.31
CA VAL A 39 6.61 9.87 9.92
C VAL A 39 5.74 8.69 9.50
N MET A 40 6.20 7.47 9.78
CA MET A 40 5.50 6.25 9.42
C MET A 40 4.20 6.04 10.20
N ALA A 41 4.07 6.57 11.42
CA ALA A 41 2.82 6.52 12.16
C ALA A 41 1.70 7.28 11.42
N SER A 42 2.00 8.47 10.88
CA SER A 42 1.05 9.23 10.06
C SER A 42 0.72 8.51 8.76
N VAL A 43 1.74 8.03 8.04
CA VAL A 43 1.54 7.35 6.75
C VAL A 43 0.75 6.05 6.92
N ALA A 44 1.03 5.25 7.95
CA ALA A 44 0.33 3.99 8.23
C ALA A 44 -1.16 4.24 8.49
N ALA A 45 -1.50 5.24 9.31
CA ALA A 45 -2.88 5.59 9.61
C ALA A 45 -3.67 6.01 8.35
N GLU A 46 -3.05 6.78 7.45
CA GLU A 46 -3.71 7.17 6.21
C GLU A 46 -3.87 6.00 5.22
N ILE A 47 -2.87 5.12 5.12
CA ILE A 47 -2.96 3.91 4.27
C ILE A 47 -4.07 2.99 4.78
N GLU A 48 -4.22 2.85 6.10
CA GLU A 48 -5.35 2.12 6.70
C GLU A 48 -6.70 2.77 6.35
N LYS A 49 -6.81 4.09 6.47
CA LYS A 49 -8.01 4.84 6.06
C LYS A 49 -8.38 4.59 4.58
N ASP A 50 -7.38 4.51 3.70
CA ASP A 50 -7.60 4.21 2.28
C ASP A 50 -8.08 2.77 2.06
N ARG A 51 -7.48 1.78 2.75
CA ARG A 51 -7.93 0.38 2.69
C ARG A 51 -9.38 0.27 3.16
N ASP A 52 -9.73 0.95 4.25
CA ASP A 52 -11.09 0.90 4.79
C ASP A 52 -12.09 1.59 3.85
N THR A 53 -11.68 2.65 3.17
CA THR A 53 -12.45 3.28 2.08
C THR A 53 -12.71 2.28 0.95
N LEU A 54 -11.69 1.52 0.52
CA LEU A 54 -11.85 0.46 -0.49
C LEU A 54 -12.84 -0.62 -0.04
N ARG A 55 -12.78 -1.05 1.23
CA ARG A 55 -13.70 -2.05 1.78
C ARG A 55 -15.14 -1.54 1.80
N GLN A 56 -15.36 -0.30 2.20
CA GLN A 56 -16.67 0.33 2.18
C GLN A 56 -17.22 0.45 0.76
N LEU A 57 -16.37 0.81 -0.22
CA LEU A 57 -16.76 0.80 -1.63
C LEU A 57 -17.19 -0.60 -2.08
N MET A 58 -16.40 -1.63 -1.78
CA MET A 58 -16.73 -3.01 -2.13
C MET A 58 -18.06 -3.46 -1.51
N GLN A 59 -18.34 -3.09 -0.26
CA GLN A 59 -19.63 -3.36 0.39
C GLN A 59 -20.78 -2.69 -0.35
N ARG A 60 -20.65 -1.41 -0.72
CA ARG A 60 -21.68 -0.66 -1.47
C ARG A 60 -21.88 -1.18 -2.90
N LEU A 61 -20.88 -1.83 -3.48
CA LEU A 61 -20.94 -2.50 -4.78
C LEU A 61 -21.40 -3.97 -4.70
N GLU A 62 -21.70 -4.45 -3.48
CA GLU A 62 -22.06 -5.85 -3.16
C GLU A 62 -20.99 -6.86 -3.61
N ILE A 63 -19.72 -6.45 -3.55
CA ILE A 63 -18.56 -7.27 -3.92
C ILE A 63 -18.04 -8.00 -2.68
N SER A 64 -18.13 -9.32 -2.69
CA SER A 64 -17.55 -10.16 -1.63
C SER A 64 -16.02 -10.08 -1.63
N GLU A 65 -15.45 -9.95 -0.44
CA GLU A 65 -14.01 -10.05 -0.20
C GLU A 65 -13.55 -11.51 -0.37
N ASN A 66 -12.67 -11.76 -1.34
CA ASN A 66 -12.09 -13.06 -1.60
C ASN A 66 -10.91 -13.30 -0.67
N ARG A 67 -11.19 -13.81 0.53
CA ARG A 67 -10.18 -14.20 1.54
C ARG A 67 -9.19 -15.27 1.04
N VAL A 68 -9.50 -15.96 -0.05
CA VAL A 68 -8.79 -17.17 -0.53
C VAL A 68 -7.57 -16.87 -1.44
N LYS A 69 -7.36 -15.63 -1.89
CA LYS A 69 -6.24 -15.28 -2.80
C LYS A 69 -5.16 -14.39 -2.16
N ARG A 70 -4.77 -14.65 -0.90
CA ARG A 70 -3.67 -13.92 -0.24
C ARG A 70 -2.27 -14.06 -0.90
N ALA A 71 -2.13 -14.74 -2.04
CA ALA A 71 -0.81 -15.03 -2.64
C ALA A 71 -0.76 -14.95 -4.18
N GLY A 72 -1.78 -14.41 -4.86
CA GLY A 72 -1.96 -14.67 -6.30
C GLY A 72 -1.36 -13.68 -7.32
N GLY A 73 -1.01 -12.46 -6.96
CA GLY A 73 -0.63 -11.46 -7.97
C GLY A 73 0.27 -10.36 -7.43
N TRP A 74 1.43 -10.17 -8.08
CA TRP A 74 2.53 -9.20 -7.86
C TRP A 74 3.21 -9.21 -6.47
N VAL A 75 2.43 -9.43 -5.42
CA VAL A 75 2.81 -9.55 -4.02
C VAL A 75 3.75 -10.72 -3.74
N ALA A 76 3.55 -11.89 -4.36
CA ALA A 76 4.28 -13.10 -3.96
C ALA A 76 5.80 -12.96 -4.14
N GLU A 77 6.24 -12.25 -5.18
CA GLU A 77 7.65 -12.10 -5.51
C GLU A 77 8.36 -11.05 -4.63
N LYS A 78 7.71 -9.92 -4.32
CA LYS A 78 8.28 -8.87 -3.42
C LYS A 78 8.09 -9.17 -1.94
N VAL A 79 6.96 -9.74 -1.52
CA VAL A 79 6.69 -10.08 -0.12
C VAL A 79 7.55 -11.24 0.36
N SER A 80 7.92 -12.20 -0.50
CA SER A 80 8.88 -13.23 -0.09
C SER A 80 10.23 -12.63 0.34
N ARG A 81 10.68 -11.54 -0.29
CA ARG A 81 11.97 -10.89 0.01
C ARG A 81 11.89 -9.95 1.21
N VAL A 82 10.85 -9.11 1.28
CA VAL A 82 10.65 -8.19 2.43
C VAL A 82 10.32 -8.95 3.71
N LYS A 83 9.68 -10.12 3.62
CA LYS A 83 9.29 -10.94 4.78
C LYS A 83 10.35 -11.98 5.20
N PHE A 84 11.41 -12.23 4.41
CA PHE A 84 12.43 -13.24 4.75
C PHE A 84 13.91 -12.82 4.72
N SER A 85 14.32 -11.61 4.28
CA SER A 85 15.77 -11.39 4.11
C SER A 85 16.35 -9.99 4.36
N GLY A 86 15.65 -9.07 5.04
CA GLY A 86 16.17 -7.70 5.25
C GLY A 86 16.33 -7.27 6.71
N LEU A 87 15.31 -7.52 7.53
CA LEU A 87 15.30 -7.10 8.94
C LEU A 87 15.72 -8.21 9.91
N SER A 88 15.93 -9.43 9.38
CA SER A 88 16.52 -10.59 10.06
C SER A 88 17.88 -11.00 9.47
N SER A 89 18.29 -10.38 8.36
CA SER A 89 19.69 -10.38 7.92
C SER A 89 20.45 -9.36 8.77
N GLY A 90 21.74 -9.58 9.02
CA GLY A 90 22.58 -8.68 9.84
C GLY A 90 22.79 -7.26 9.28
N GLU A 91 21.90 -6.76 8.43
CA GLU A 91 21.95 -5.47 7.71
C GLU A 91 20.62 -4.69 7.85
N PRO A 92 20.32 -4.12 9.03
CA PRO A 92 19.03 -3.47 9.32
C PRO A 92 18.68 -2.29 8.39
N GLU A 93 19.69 -1.56 7.91
CA GLU A 93 19.49 -0.41 7.04
C GLU A 93 19.03 -0.80 5.63
N LEU A 94 19.63 -1.85 5.06
CA LEU A 94 19.21 -2.40 3.77
C LEU A 94 17.78 -2.95 3.85
N GLY A 95 17.45 -3.63 4.96
CA GLY A 95 16.09 -4.10 5.22
C GLY A 95 15.06 -2.97 5.26
N THR A 96 15.37 -1.88 5.96
CA THR A 96 14.48 -0.70 6.05
C THR A 96 14.32 0.00 4.69
N PHE A 97 15.42 0.17 3.94
CA PHE A 97 15.37 0.73 2.59
C PHE A 97 14.47 -0.09 1.65
N MET A 98 14.64 -1.42 1.62
CA MET A 98 13.83 -2.30 0.78
C MET A 98 12.36 -2.34 1.20
N ALA A 99 12.08 -2.26 2.51
CA ALA A 99 10.72 -2.16 3.01
C ALA A 99 10.03 -0.85 2.54
N LEU A 100 10.72 0.29 2.65
CA LEU A 100 10.23 1.58 2.14
C LEU A 100 10.04 1.55 0.61
N GLU A 101 10.90 0.85 -0.14
CA GLU A 101 10.72 0.66 -1.58
C GLU A 101 9.48 -0.17 -1.92
N GLY A 102 9.26 -1.27 -1.21
CA GLY A 102 8.04 -2.06 -1.33
C GLY A 102 6.79 -1.23 -1.04
N LEU A 103 6.83 -0.43 0.02
CA LEU A 103 5.72 0.44 0.39
C LEU A 103 5.47 1.55 -0.64
N SER A 104 6.51 2.21 -1.15
CA SER A 104 6.40 3.25 -2.19
C SER A 104 5.68 2.73 -3.44
N LEU A 105 6.00 1.51 -3.88
CA LEU A 105 5.32 0.89 -5.02
C LEU A 105 3.89 0.47 -4.69
N GLY A 106 3.62 0.02 -3.47
CA GLY A 106 2.26 -0.26 -3.00
C GLY A 106 1.37 0.98 -2.96
N ILE A 107 1.92 2.13 -2.54
CA ILE A 107 1.22 3.42 -2.55
C ILE A 107 0.89 3.83 -3.99
N GLU A 108 1.81 3.63 -4.94
CA GLU A 108 1.49 3.90 -6.35
C GLU A 108 0.39 3.00 -6.89
N GLY A 109 0.46 1.70 -6.61
CA GLY A 109 -0.60 0.77 -7.04
C GLY A 109 -1.97 1.16 -6.46
N LYS A 110 -2.00 1.77 -5.28
CA LYS A 110 -3.22 2.36 -4.70
C LYS A 110 -3.64 3.66 -5.40
N ALA A 111 -2.73 4.54 -5.77
CA ALA A 111 -3.05 5.73 -6.55
C ALA A 111 -3.65 5.33 -7.93
N ASP A 112 -3.07 4.32 -8.57
CA ASP A 112 -3.54 3.77 -9.84
C ASP A 112 -4.96 3.18 -9.73
N LEU A 113 -5.27 2.51 -8.62
CA LEU A 113 -6.65 2.08 -8.31
C LEU A 113 -7.62 3.26 -8.35
N TRP A 114 -7.30 4.34 -7.65
CA TRP A 114 -8.20 5.50 -7.57
C TRP A 114 -8.36 6.20 -8.92
N ARG A 115 -7.27 6.34 -9.68
CA ARG A 115 -7.30 6.88 -11.05
C ARG A 115 -8.12 5.99 -12.00
N ALA A 116 -8.00 4.66 -11.89
CA ALA A 116 -8.79 3.73 -12.68
C ALA A 116 -10.29 3.81 -12.34
N LEU A 117 -10.64 3.94 -11.06
CA LEU A 117 -12.02 4.12 -10.63
C LEU A 117 -12.64 5.42 -11.12
N ALA A 118 -11.85 6.50 -11.25
CA ALA A 118 -12.32 7.75 -11.84
C ALA A 118 -12.83 7.60 -13.28
N GLN A 119 -12.34 6.59 -14.01
CA GLN A 119 -12.74 6.33 -15.41
C GLN A 119 -14.11 5.65 -15.56
N VAL A 120 -14.71 5.17 -14.47
CA VAL A 120 -15.97 4.39 -14.50
C VAL A 120 -17.02 4.94 -13.54
N THR A 121 -16.95 6.24 -13.24
CA THR A 121 -17.89 6.91 -12.33
C THR A 121 -19.32 6.97 -12.90
N ASP A 122 -19.47 7.03 -14.22
CA ASP A 122 -20.74 6.97 -14.94
C ASP A 122 -21.38 5.58 -14.92
N GLU A 123 -20.59 4.51 -14.77
CA GLU A 123 -21.08 3.14 -14.66
C GLU A 123 -21.47 2.72 -13.23
N PHE A 124 -20.80 3.29 -12.21
CA PHE A 124 -20.95 2.84 -10.82
C PHE A 124 -21.24 4.00 -9.85
N ALA A 125 -22.51 4.18 -9.49
CA ALA A 125 -22.93 5.21 -8.55
C ALA A 125 -22.19 5.20 -7.18
N PRO A 126 -21.83 4.03 -6.57
CA PRO A 126 -21.00 4.03 -5.38
C PRO A 126 -19.58 4.58 -5.59
N VAL A 127 -19.01 4.44 -6.79
CA VAL A 127 -17.70 5.00 -7.16
C VAL A 127 -17.81 6.51 -7.33
N ALA A 128 -18.84 7.00 -8.03
CA ALA A 128 -19.10 8.43 -8.20
C ALA A 128 -19.33 9.18 -6.87
N ALA A 129 -19.72 8.47 -5.81
CA ALA A 129 -19.92 9.04 -4.48
C ALA A 129 -18.62 9.18 -3.65
N LEU A 130 -17.47 8.75 -4.18
CA LEU A 130 -16.17 8.93 -3.52
C LEU A 130 -15.55 10.28 -3.91
N ASP A 131 -14.84 10.90 -2.98
CA ASP A 131 -13.90 11.98 -3.29
C ASP A 131 -12.59 11.38 -3.84
N LEU A 132 -12.61 11.02 -5.12
CA LEU A 132 -11.47 10.37 -5.78
C LEU A 132 -10.26 11.31 -5.89
N ASP A 133 -10.48 12.62 -6.02
CA ASP A 133 -9.41 13.62 -6.07
C ASP A 133 -8.68 13.69 -4.72
N GLU A 134 -9.40 13.70 -3.60
CA GLU A 134 -8.78 13.62 -2.26
C GLU A 134 -7.98 12.32 -2.09
N LEU A 135 -8.53 11.17 -2.52
CA LEU A 135 -7.87 9.87 -2.40
C LEU A 135 -6.58 9.79 -3.23
N ILE A 136 -6.58 10.35 -4.45
CA ILE A 136 -5.40 10.42 -5.31
C ILE A 136 -4.36 11.35 -4.70
N ALA A 137 -4.76 12.57 -4.31
CA ALA A 137 -3.85 13.56 -3.73
C ALA A 137 -3.21 13.04 -2.42
N ARG A 138 -3.98 12.35 -1.58
CA ARG A 138 -3.48 11.71 -0.36
C ARG A 138 -2.44 10.63 -0.69
N ALA A 139 -2.70 9.76 -1.67
CA ALA A 139 -1.74 8.73 -2.09
C ALA A 139 -0.43 9.35 -2.64
N GLU A 140 -0.52 10.43 -3.43
CA GLU A 140 0.65 11.14 -3.96
C GLU A 140 1.47 11.83 -2.86
N SER A 141 0.80 12.41 -1.87
CA SER A 141 1.45 12.99 -0.67
C SER A 141 2.21 11.91 0.12
N GLN A 142 1.56 10.78 0.41
CA GLN A 142 2.20 9.65 1.08
C GLN A 142 3.40 9.13 0.31
N ARG A 143 3.28 8.98 -1.01
CA ARG A 143 4.39 8.54 -1.86
C ARG A 143 5.56 9.51 -1.75
N SER A 144 5.29 10.82 -1.81
CA SER A 144 6.31 11.85 -1.69
C SER A 144 7.00 11.84 -0.34
N VAL A 145 6.27 11.57 0.75
CA VAL A 145 6.82 11.41 2.10
C VAL A 145 7.73 10.17 2.18
N VAL A 146 7.20 9.00 1.79
CA VAL A 146 7.93 7.74 1.82
C VAL A 146 9.16 7.76 0.93
N GLU A 147 9.10 8.43 -0.22
CA GLU A 147 10.24 8.54 -1.14
C GLU A 147 11.42 9.32 -0.53
N ARG A 148 11.15 10.39 0.23
CA ARG A 148 12.22 11.12 0.93
C ARG A 148 12.92 10.23 1.95
N GLU A 149 12.16 9.52 2.77
CA GLU A 149 12.71 8.58 3.75
C GLU A 149 13.45 7.42 3.08
N ARG A 150 12.91 6.90 1.97
CA ARG A 150 13.53 5.84 1.18
C ARG A 150 14.89 6.26 0.64
N MET A 151 15.02 7.48 0.11
CA MET A 151 16.30 8.01 -0.39
C MET A 151 17.30 8.28 0.74
N ALA A 152 16.84 8.76 1.89
CA ALA A 152 17.70 8.93 3.06
C ALA A 152 18.22 7.57 3.55
N CYS A 153 17.38 6.53 3.59
CA CYS A 153 17.78 5.17 3.93
C CYS A 153 18.71 4.55 2.86
N ALA A 154 18.43 4.75 1.57
CA ALA A 154 19.25 4.26 0.47
C ALA A 154 20.69 4.75 0.59
N ARG A 155 20.88 6.04 0.91
CA ARG A 155 22.21 6.61 1.11
C ARG A 155 22.99 5.89 2.20
N ARG A 156 22.38 5.65 3.37
CA ARG A 156 23.06 4.96 4.49
C ARG A 156 23.33 3.50 4.13
N ALA A 157 22.30 2.79 3.69
CA ALA A 157 22.36 1.37 3.38
C ALA A 157 23.36 1.00 2.27
N LEU A 158 23.57 1.86 1.26
CA LEU A 158 24.41 1.56 0.11
C LEU A 158 25.81 2.21 0.16
N ALA A 159 26.01 3.24 1.00
CA ALA A 159 27.32 3.90 1.14
C ALA A 159 28.19 3.29 2.24
N ASP A 160 27.56 2.67 3.25
CA ASP A 160 28.24 2.01 4.37
C ASP A 160 28.44 0.49 4.13
N SER A 161 28.35 0.04 2.87
CA SER A 161 28.62 -1.35 2.40
C SER A 161 30.10 -1.62 2.13
#